data_AF-A0A3B9US96-F1
#
_entry.id   AF-A0A3B9US96-F1
#
_cell.length_a   1.000
_cell.length_b   1.000
_cell.length_c   1.000
_cell.angle_alpha   90.00
_cell.angle_beta   90.00
_cell.angle_gamma   90.00
#
_symmetry.space_group_name_H-M   'P 1'
#
loop_
_entity.id
_entity.type
_entity.pdbx_description
1 polymer ?
#
loop_
_entity_poly.entity_id
_entity_poly.type
_entity_poly.pdbx_seq_one_letter_code
_entity_poly.pdbx_strand_id
1 'polypeptide(L)'
;MRRDKCYNGHFVEDKKIDQMKKTLYDISGMLIKDDSMVTVLKNATKISKTDITTLILGETGVGKEGIAKYIHYNSSRKDKAFITINCGAIPENLIESELFGYEPGAFTGANKGGKIG
;
A
#
# COMPACT_ATOMS: atom_id res chain seq x y z
N MET A 1 3.75 31.38 1.48
CA MET A 1 4.67 30.31 1.02
C MET A 1 3.82 29.19 0.43
N ARG A 2 4.13 28.81 -0.81
CA ARG A 2 3.22 28.35 -1.85
C ARG A 2 2.59 26.96 -1.61
N ARG A 3 1.28 26.84 -1.79
CA ARG A 3 0.58 25.60 -2.17
C ARG A 3 -0.37 25.91 -3.32
N ASP A 4 0.20 25.98 -4.52
CA ASP A 4 -0.52 26.17 -5.76
C ASP A 4 -0.96 24.80 -6.32
N LYS A 5 -2.29 24.65 -6.43
CA LYS A 5 -3.07 24.21 -7.61
C LYS A 5 -3.11 22.75 -8.07
N CYS A 6 -4.29 22.48 -8.66
CA CYS A 6 -4.78 21.32 -9.42
C CYS A 6 -5.31 20.20 -8.51
N TYR A 7 -6.61 19.91 -8.46
CA TYR A 7 -7.45 19.54 -9.60
C TYR A 7 -8.88 20.11 -9.53
N ASN A 8 -9.25 20.86 -10.58
CA ASN A 8 -10.64 21.09 -10.98
C ASN A 8 -11.12 19.84 -11.75
N GLY A 9 -12.23 19.24 -11.35
CA GLY A 9 -12.79 18.08 -12.04
C GLY A 9 -14.23 17.81 -11.61
N HIS A 10 -15.14 18.08 -12.54
CA HIS A 10 -16.60 18.02 -12.46
C HIS A 10 -17.18 16.81 -11.69
N PHE A 11 -18.15 17.14 -10.82
CA PHE A 11 -19.06 16.21 -10.14
C PHE A 11 -19.94 15.48 -11.17
N VAL A 12 -19.97 14.15 -11.09
CA VAL A 12 -21.02 13.34 -11.73
C VAL A 12 -21.95 12.85 -10.63
N GLU A 13 -23.19 13.30 -10.70
CA GLU A 13 -24.27 13.05 -9.74
C GLU A 13 -24.73 11.59 -9.79
N ASP A 14 -24.72 10.91 -8.63
CA ASP A 14 -25.65 9.80 -8.33
C ASP A 14 -25.78 9.62 -6.79
N LYS A 15 -26.93 10.08 -6.27
CA LYS A 15 -27.20 10.49 -4.87
C LYS A 15 -27.14 9.39 -3.78
N LYS A 16 -26.71 8.17 -4.08
CA LYS A 16 -26.56 7.07 -3.07
C LYS A 16 -25.13 6.58 -2.87
N ILE A 17 -24.25 6.79 -3.84
CA ILE A 17 -22.85 6.32 -3.82
C ILE A 17 -21.93 7.39 -3.17
N ASP A 18 -22.43 8.62 -3.06
CA ASP A 18 -21.70 9.83 -2.65
C ASP A 18 -21.18 9.78 -1.20
N GLN A 19 -21.94 9.21 -0.25
CA GLN A 19 -21.50 9.12 1.15
C GLN A 19 -20.35 8.12 1.36
N MET A 20 -20.32 7.01 0.61
CA MET A 20 -19.18 6.07 0.65
C MET A 20 -17.98 6.62 -0.11
N LYS A 21 -18.21 7.31 -1.25
CA LYS A 21 -17.13 7.94 -2.04
C LYS A 21 -16.35 8.95 -1.22
N LYS A 22 -17.02 9.83 -0.45
CA LYS A 22 -16.37 10.92 0.30
C LYS A 22 -15.36 10.44 1.35
N THR A 23 -15.63 9.33 2.03
CA THR A 23 -14.73 8.76 3.05
C THR A 23 -13.55 7.99 2.44
N LEU A 24 -13.71 7.44 1.24
CA LEU A 24 -12.68 6.65 0.55
C LEU A 24 -11.50 7.50 0.05
N TYR A 25 -11.75 8.76 -0.35
CA TYR A 25 -10.71 9.68 -0.82
C TYR A 25 -9.74 10.13 0.28
N ASP A 26 -10.20 10.18 1.53
CA ASP A 26 -9.51 10.93 2.60
C ASP A 26 -8.44 10.10 3.34
N ILE A 27 -8.51 8.77 3.23
CA ILE A 27 -7.73 7.87 4.09
C ILE A 27 -6.46 7.34 3.40
N SER A 28 -6.45 7.21 2.07
CA SER A 28 -5.29 6.73 1.31
C SER A 28 -4.86 7.65 0.15
N GLY A 29 -5.58 8.76 -0.08
CA GLY A 29 -5.33 9.64 -1.23
C GLY A 29 -5.63 8.98 -2.59
N MET A 30 -6.32 7.85 -2.62
CA MET A 30 -6.68 7.15 -3.87
C MET A 30 -7.86 7.84 -4.56
N LEU A 31 -7.69 8.15 -5.85
CA LEU A 31 -8.79 8.59 -6.70
C LEU A 31 -9.44 7.38 -7.38
N ILE A 32 -10.72 7.14 -7.11
CA ILE A 32 -11.49 6.04 -7.73
C ILE A 32 -12.61 6.61 -8.58
N LYS A 33 -12.59 6.30 -9.88
CA LYS A 33 -13.63 6.71 -10.83
C LYS A 33 -14.46 5.53 -11.36
N ASP A 34 -13.86 4.35 -11.43
CA ASP A 34 -14.45 3.18 -12.10
C ASP A 34 -15.18 2.24 -11.13
N ASP A 35 -16.29 1.67 -11.58
CA ASP A 35 -17.12 0.76 -10.77
C ASP A 35 -16.44 -0.59 -10.48
N SER A 36 -15.51 -1.04 -11.34
CA SER A 36 -14.70 -2.23 -11.05
C SER A 36 -13.82 -2.01 -9.82
N MET A 37 -13.24 -0.81 -9.68
CA MET A 37 -12.43 -0.43 -8.52
C MET A 37 -13.27 -0.29 -7.24
N VAL A 38 -14.53 0.12 -7.35
CA VAL A 38 -15.47 0.09 -6.22
C VAL A 38 -15.66 -1.35 -5.72
N THR A 39 -15.72 -2.33 -6.62
CA THR A 39 -15.82 -3.75 -6.24
C THR A 39 -14.56 -4.24 -5.55
N VAL A 40 -13.38 -3.87 -6.05
CA VAL A 40 -12.09 -4.17 -5.40
C VAL A 40 -12.06 -3.62 -3.97
N LEU A 41 -12.48 -2.37 -3.76
CA LEU A 41 -12.52 -1.77 -2.43
C LEU A 41 -13.51 -2.43 -1.48
N LYS A 42 -14.68 -2.86 -1.99
CA LYS A 42 -15.63 -3.63 -1.18
C LYS A 42 -15.01 -4.93 -0.69
N ASN A 43 -14.25 -5.61 -1.53
CA ASN A 43 -13.52 -6.83 -1.15
C ASN A 43 -12.40 -6.51 -0.15
N ALA A 44 -11.62 -5.46 -0.40
CA ALA A 44 -10.56 -5.00 0.50
C ALA A 44 -11.11 -4.66 1.91
N THR A 45 -12.30 -4.05 1.98
CA THR A 45 -12.97 -3.71 3.25
C THR A 45 -13.48 -4.94 4.00
N LYS A 46 -13.83 -6.02 3.29
CA LYS A 46 -14.17 -7.30 3.93
C LYS A 46 -12.93 -7.97 4.49
N ILE A 47 -11.86 -8.02 3.68
CA ILE A 47 -10.58 -8.63 4.03
C ILE A 47 -9.89 -7.88 5.17
N SER A 48 -10.03 -6.55 5.28
CA SER A 48 -9.41 -5.79 6.36
C SER A 48 -9.90 -6.21 7.74
N LYS A 49 -11.09 -6.81 7.84
CA LYS A 49 -11.66 -7.29 9.10
C LYS A 49 -11.14 -8.67 9.52
N THR A 50 -10.33 -9.32 8.69
CA THR A 50 -9.78 -10.65 8.96
C THR A 50 -8.26 -10.62 9.03
N ASP A 51 -7.70 -11.62 9.72
CA ASP A 51 -6.25 -11.81 9.81
C ASP A 51 -5.77 -12.90 8.84
N ILE A 52 -5.99 -12.67 7.54
CA ILE A 52 -5.61 -13.59 6.48
C ILE A 52 -4.54 -12.97 5.57
N THR A 53 -3.63 -13.82 5.08
CA THR A 53 -2.70 -13.43 4.01
C THR A 53 -3.46 -13.10 2.75
N THR A 54 -3.14 -11.96 2.14
CA THR A 54 -3.87 -11.41 0.98
C THR A 54 -2.93 -11.24 -0.20
N LEU A 55 -3.30 -11.79 -1.36
CA LEU A 55 -2.60 -11.60 -2.63
C LEU A 55 -3.35 -10.58 -3.49
N ILE A 56 -2.66 -9.50 -3.89
CA ILE A 56 -3.21 -8.46 -4.76
C ILE A 56 -2.58 -8.62 -6.14
N LEU A 57 -3.41 -8.94 -7.14
CA LEU A 57 -2.98 -9.12 -8.52
C LEU A 57 -3.34 -7.90 -9.38
N GLY A 58 -2.57 -7.68 -10.43
CA GLY A 58 -2.76 -6.60 -11.39
C GLY A 58 -1.45 -6.14 -12.02
N GLU A 59 -1.54 -5.35 -13.08
CA GLU A 59 -0.38 -4.83 -13.82
C GLU A 59 0.47 -3.86 -13.00
N THR A 60 1.67 -3.56 -13.47
CA THR A 60 2.54 -2.55 -12.84
C THR A 60 1.90 -1.17 -12.95
N GLY A 61 1.90 -0.39 -11.87
CA GLY A 61 1.37 0.98 -11.86
C GLY A 61 -0.13 1.13 -11.58
N VAL A 62 -0.91 0.06 -11.44
CA VAL A 62 -2.37 0.13 -11.18
C VAL A 62 -2.76 0.50 -9.74
N GLY A 63 -1.79 0.85 -8.88
CA GLY A 63 -2.06 1.29 -7.51
C GLY A 63 -2.26 0.17 -6.48
N LYS A 64 -1.70 -1.02 -6.69
CA LYS A 64 -1.77 -2.16 -5.73
C LYS A 64 -1.30 -1.79 -4.32
N GLU A 65 -0.28 -0.95 -4.20
CA GLU A 65 0.22 -0.46 -2.92
C GLU A 65 -0.83 0.37 -2.16
N GLY A 66 -1.61 1.18 -2.88
CA GLY A 66 -2.72 1.94 -2.30
C GLY A 66 -3.79 1.03 -1.70
N ILE A 67 -4.11 -0.08 -2.37
CA ILE A 67 -5.04 -1.09 -1.86
C ILE A 67 -4.47 -1.79 -0.62
N ALA A 68 -3.19 -2.16 -0.61
CA ALA A 68 -2.56 -2.77 0.57
C ALA A 68 -2.59 -1.83 1.79
N LYS A 69 -2.27 -0.54 1.58
CA LYS A 69 -2.37 0.51 2.60
C LYS A 69 -3.80 0.68 3.10
N TYR A 70 -4.78 0.67 2.19
CA TYR A 70 -6.20 0.75 2.53
C TYR A 70 -6.64 -0.43 3.42
N ILE A 71 -6.22 -1.67 3.09
CA ILE A 71 -6.52 -2.86 3.91
C ILE A 71 -5.92 -2.71 5.30
N HIS A 72 -4.65 -2.30 5.41
CA HIS A 72 -3.98 -2.11 6.71
C HIS A 72 -4.69 -1.07 7.57
N TYR A 73 -5.00 0.10 7.00
CA TYR A 73 -5.67 1.18 7.72
C TYR A 73 -7.05 0.77 8.25
N ASN A 74 -7.80 -0.03 7.49
CA ASN A 74 -9.16 -0.46 7.85
C ASN A 74 -9.20 -1.76 8.65
N SER A 75 -8.06 -2.23 9.17
CA SER A 75 -7.94 -3.48 9.90
C SER A 75 -7.72 -3.27 11.39
N SER A 76 -7.79 -4.35 12.17
CA SER A 76 -7.43 -4.36 13.58
C SER A 76 -5.94 -4.05 13.83
N ARG A 77 -5.10 -4.10 12.79
CA ARG A 77 -3.65 -3.80 12.86
C ARG A 77 -3.30 -2.39 12.39
N LYS A 78 -4.28 -1.49 12.19
CA LYS A 78 -4.05 -0.10 11.71
C LYS A 78 -3.01 0.69 12.49
N ASP A 79 -2.91 0.46 13.81
CA ASP A 79 -1.99 1.17 14.70
C ASP A 79 -0.60 0.51 14.77
N LYS A 80 -0.41 -0.62 14.06
CA LYS A 80 0.88 -1.30 13.91
C LYS A 80 1.63 -0.79 12.69
N ALA A 81 2.95 -1.01 12.68
CA ALA A 81 3.80 -0.66 11.55
C ALA A 81 3.32 -1.35 10.26
N PHE A 82 3.29 -0.60 9.17
CA PHE A 82 3.07 -1.10 7.82
C PHE A 82 4.39 -1.00 7.05
N ILE A 83 5.03 -2.14 6.81
CA ILE A 83 6.33 -2.22 6.15
C ILE A 83 6.12 -2.70 4.73
N THR A 84 6.55 -1.90 3.76
CA THR A 84 6.51 -2.23 2.33
C THR A 84 7.91 -2.60 1.84
N ILE A 85 8.01 -3.72 1.12
CA ILE A 85 9.27 -4.18 0.54
C ILE A 85 9.07 -4.32 -0.97
N ASN A 86 9.93 -3.66 -1.75
CA ASN A 86 9.98 -3.83 -3.19
C ASN A 86 10.99 -4.94 -3.54
N CYS A 87 10.51 -6.17 -3.70
CA CYS A 87 11.38 -7.31 -4.02
C CYS A 87 12.14 -7.14 -5.35
N GLY A 88 11.64 -6.33 -6.29
CA GLY A 88 12.35 -6.07 -7.55
C GLY A 88 13.54 -5.11 -7.42
N ALA A 89 13.66 -4.40 -6.29
CA ALA A 89 14.77 -3.50 -6.01
C ALA A 89 15.87 -4.15 -5.16
N ILE A 90 15.63 -5.36 -4.63
CA ILE A 90 16.57 -6.06 -3.74
C ILE A 90 17.28 -7.16 -4.56
N PRO A 91 18.63 -7.18 -4.59
CA PRO A 91 19.37 -8.28 -5.20
C PRO A 91 19.05 -9.63 -4.55
N GLU A 92 18.92 -10.69 -5.36
CA GLU A 92 18.56 -12.04 -4.89
C GLU A 92 19.50 -12.54 -3.77
N ASN A 93 20.79 -12.25 -3.89
CA ASN A 93 21.80 -12.66 -2.91
C ASN A 93 21.72 -11.89 -1.57
N LEU A 94 20.90 -10.84 -1.47
CA LEU A 94 20.73 -10.03 -0.25
C LEU A 94 19.32 -10.15 0.34
N ILE A 95 18.37 -10.76 -0.37
CA ILE A 95 16.96 -10.78 0.05
C ILE A 95 16.77 -11.46 1.42
N GLU A 96 17.50 -12.55 1.68
CA GLU A 96 17.42 -13.27 2.95
C GLU A 96 17.99 -12.43 4.10
N SER A 97 19.13 -11.78 3.87
CA SER A 97 19.79 -10.91 4.85
C SER A 97 18.94 -9.69 5.21
N GLU A 98 18.19 -9.13 4.25
CA GLU A 98 17.27 -8.00 4.50
C GLU A 98 15.98 -8.42 5.23
N LEU A 99 15.43 -9.60 4.90
CA LEU A 99 14.18 -10.08 5.50
C LEU A 99 14.36 -10.69 6.89
N PHE A 100 15.48 -11.38 7.12
CA PHE A 100 15.70 -12.18 8.32
C PHE A 100 16.89 -11.69 9.17
N GLY A 101 17.70 -10.77 8.63
CA GLY A 101 18.95 -10.34 9.25
C GLY A 101 20.10 -11.32 8.98
N TYR A 102 21.28 -10.95 9.46
CA TYR A 102 22.49 -11.78 9.39
C TYR A 102 23.36 -11.54 10.62
N GLU A 103 24.18 -12.52 10.98
CA GLU A 103 25.19 -12.34 12.03
C GLU A 103 26.44 -11.65 11.48
N PRO A 104 27.12 -10.80 12.29
CA PRO A 104 28.37 -10.16 11.88
C PRO A 104 29.40 -11.20 11.44
N GLY A 105 29.97 -11.01 10.24
CA GLY A 105 30.94 -11.95 9.66
C GLY A 105 30.35 -13.10 8.84
N ALA A 106 29.03 -13.16 8.64
CA ALA A 106 28.40 -14.18 7.79
C ALA A 106 28.87 -14.15 6.32
N PHE A 107 29.31 -12.99 5.82
CA PHE A 107 29.90 -12.81 4.48
C PHE A 107 30.87 -11.61 4.45
N THR A 108 31.62 -11.46 3.36
CA THR A 108 32.55 -10.34 3.16
C THR A 108 31.81 -9.00 3.06
N GLY A 109 31.83 -8.24 4.16
CA GLY A 109 31.09 -6.97 4.29
C GLY A 109 29.95 -6.98 5.30
N ALA A 110 29.73 -8.10 6.01
CA ALA A 110 28.75 -8.25 7.09
C ALA A 110 29.18 -7.48 8.38
N ASN A 111 29.28 -6.16 8.28
CA ASN A 111 29.49 -5.27 9.42
C ASN A 111 28.13 -4.89 10.04
N LYS A 112 28.06 -4.73 11.37
CA LYS A 112 26.84 -4.36 12.12
C LYS A 112 26.11 -3.10 11.62
N GLY A 113 26.76 -2.27 10.80
CA GLY A 113 26.19 -1.05 10.21
C GLY A 113 25.67 -1.18 8.79
N GLY A 114 25.68 -2.39 8.19
CA GLY A 114 25.51 -2.56 6.75
C GLY A 114 26.64 -1.91 5.95
N LYS A 115 26.67 -2.11 4.62
CA LYS A 115 27.46 -1.24 3.75
C LYS A 115 26.68 0.07 3.57
N ILE A 116 27.34 1.20 3.78
CA ILE A 116 26.84 2.50 3.33
C ILE A 116 26.83 2.41 1.79
N GLY A 117 25.64 2.28 1.22
CA GLY A 117 25.40 2.43 -0.21
C GLY A 117 25.54 3.89 -0.63
#